data_AF-A0A0M9BLK9-F1
#
_entry.id   AF-A0A0M9BLK9-F1
#
_cell.length_a   1.000
_cell.length_b   1.000
_cell.length_c   1.000
_cell.angle_alpha   90.00
_cell.angle_beta   90.00
_cell.angle_gamma   90.00
#
_symmetry.space_group_name_H-M   'P 1'
#
loop_
_entity.id
_entity.type
_entity.pdbx_description
1 polymer ?
#
loop_
_entity_poly.entity_id
_entity_poly.type
_entity_poly.pdbx_seq_one_letter_code
_entity_poly.pdbx_strand_id
1 'polypeptide(L)'
;IEAGHAELLEEYVNFLLEHPEECIAGLRTIVEAAVRYRWQIDQVLHMFASQVQDVGREMDSLNNGNMYHYCYHRALYEQCMGRQKKAVEFILQALRLADELEMNRYFKKCAALFESLREDATAEQIGRYRAFLGR
;
A
#
# COMPACT_ATOMS: atom_id res chain seq x y z
N ILE A 1 -15.51 -13.22 4.11
CA ILE A 1 -14.82 -13.91 3.00
C ILE A 1 -15.57 -15.23 2.83
N GLU A 2 -15.96 -15.62 1.62
CA GLU A 2 -16.59 -16.94 1.40
C GLU A 2 -15.58 -18.06 1.70
N ALA A 3 -16.04 -19.23 2.16
CA ALA A 3 -15.16 -20.29 2.68
C ALA A 3 -14.05 -20.71 1.71
N GLY A 4 -14.36 -20.93 0.43
CA GLY A 4 -13.35 -21.30 -0.58
C GLY A 4 -12.33 -20.20 -0.88
N HIS A 5 -12.69 -18.92 -0.71
CA HIS A 5 -11.75 -17.81 -0.83
C HIS A 5 -10.87 -17.65 0.42
N ALA A 6 -11.34 -18.12 1.58
CA ALA A 6 -10.56 -18.10 2.81
C ALA A 6 -9.45 -19.16 2.80
N GLU A 7 -9.77 -20.39 2.36
CA GLU A 7 -8.80 -21.48 2.22
C GLU A 7 -7.68 -21.13 1.23
N LEU A 8 -8.04 -20.62 0.04
CA LEU A 8 -7.06 -20.16 -0.95
C LEU A 8 -6.20 -18.99 -0.44
N LEU A 9 -6.78 -18.08 0.35
CA LEU A 9 -6.01 -16.98 0.94
C LEU A 9 -5.03 -17.51 1.99
N GLU A 10 -5.42 -18.49 2.81
CA GLU A 10 -4.56 -19.11 3.81
C GLU A 10 -3.39 -19.86 3.16
N GLU A 11 -3.65 -20.68 2.14
CA GLU A 11 -2.61 -21.34 1.36
C GLU A 11 -1.64 -20.34 0.74
N TYR A 12 -2.16 -19.25 0.17
CA TYR A 12 -1.32 -18.22 -0.42
C TYR A 12 -0.49 -17.46 0.62
N VAL A 13 -1.06 -17.18 1.80
CA VAL A 13 -0.32 -16.58 2.92
C VAL A 13 0.80 -17.48 3.39
N ASN A 14 0.57 -18.79 3.51
CA ASN A 14 1.60 -19.75 3.89
C ASN A 14 2.73 -19.80 2.86
N PHE A 15 2.40 -19.83 1.57
CA PHE A 15 3.39 -19.73 0.50
C PHE A 15 4.25 -18.46 0.62
N LEU A 16 3.65 -17.29 0.86
CA LEU A 16 4.40 -16.04 0.99
C LEU A 16 5.30 -15.99 2.24
N LEU A 17 4.95 -16.72 3.31
CA LEU A 17 5.83 -16.84 4.49
C LEU A 17 7.08 -17.68 4.20
N GLU A 18 6.97 -18.66 3.31
CA GLU A 18 8.08 -19.53 2.88
C GLU A 18 8.94 -18.90 1.78
N HIS A 19 8.41 -17.88 1.08
CA HIS A 19 9.05 -17.19 -0.04
C HIS A 19 9.13 -15.66 0.15
N PRO A 20 10.06 -15.15 0.99
CA PRO A 20 10.17 -13.72 1.29
C PRO A 20 10.40 -12.82 0.06
N GLU A 21 11.04 -13.35 -0.98
CA GLU A 21 11.26 -12.68 -2.26
C GLU A 21 9.95 -12.34 -3.00
N GLU A 22 8.90 -13.15 -2.83
CA GLU A 22 7.58 -12.96 -3.43
C GLU A 22 6.65 -12.09 -2.56
N CYS A 23 7.06 -11.79 -1.32
CA CYS A 23 6.21 -11.20 -0.29
C CYS A 23 5.50 -9.92 -0.74
N ILE A 24 6.24 -8.95 -1.32
CA ILE A 24 5.62 -7.67 -1.74
C ILE A 24 4.68 -7.86 -2.94
N ALA A 25 5.06 -8.70 -3.90
CA ALA A 25 4.20 -8.99 -5.05
C ALA A 25 2.91 -9.70 -4.62
N GLY A 26 3.00 -10.64 -3.68
CA GLY A 26 1.86 -11.33 -3.12
C GLY A 26 0.97 -10.44 -2.26
N LEU A 27 1.56 -9.62 -1.39
CA LEU A 27 0.81 -8.67 -0.58
C LEU A 27 0.09 -7.63 -1.42
N ARG A 28 0.72 -7.14 -2.49
CA ARG A 28 0.03 -6.30 -3.48
C ARG A 28 -1.25 -6.99 -3.97
N THR A 29 -1.16 -8.26 -4.38
CA THR A 29 -2.30 -9.03 -4.89
C THR A 29 -3.39 -9.21 -3.83
N ILE A 30 -3.01 -9.56 -2.60
CA ILE A 30 -3.93 -9.75 -1.48
C ILE A 30 -4.68 -8.45 -1.16
N VAL A 31 -3.97 -7.32 -1.06
CA VAL A 31 -4.60 -6.03 -0.71
C VAL A 31 -5.48 -5.52 -1.84
N GLU A 32 -5.08 -5.69 -3.10
CA GLU A 32 -5.92 -5.35 -4.26
C GLU A 32 -7.24 -6.14 -4.24
N ALA A 33 -7.17 -7.45 -4.01
CA ALA A 33 -8.35 -8.29 -3.85
C ALA A 33 -9.21 -7.86 -2.65
N ALA A 34 -8.59 -7.53 -1.52
CA ALA A 34 -9.31 -7.09 -0.34
C ALA A 34 -10.08 -5.78 -0.56
N VAL A 35 -9.52 -4.82 -1.28
CA VAL A 35 -10.23 -3.59 -1.68
C VAL A 35 -11.41 -3.93 -2.59
N ARG A 36 -11.18 -4.77 -3.62
CA ARG A 36 -12.20 -5.13 -4.61
C ARG A 36 -13.39 -5.87 -4.02
N TYR A 37 -13.11 -6.86 -3.15
CA TYR A 37 -14.12 -7.74 -2.57
C TYR A 37 -14.50 -7.38 -1.14
N ARG A 38 -13.99 -6.25 -0.62
CA ARG A 38 -14.22 -5.76 0.75
C ARG A 38 -13.89 -6.79 1.84
N TRP A 39 -12.82 -7.55 1.64
CA TRP A 39 -12.34 -8.50 2.64
C TRP A 39 -11.64 -7.77 3.77
N GLN A 40 -11.77 -8.27 5.01
CA GLN A 40 -10.94 -7.82 6.12
C GLN A 40 -9.72 -8.73 6.21
N ILE A 41 -8.53 -8.16 6.04
CA ILE A 41 -7.26 -8.89 5.94
C ILE A 41 -6.26 -8.44 7.01
N ASP A 42 -6.72 -7.74 8.05
CA ASP A 42 -5.89 -7.16 9.12
C ASP A 42 -4.89 -8.14 9.73
N GLN A 43 -5.32 -9.38 9.96
CA GLN A 43 -4.46 -10.43 10.48
C GLN A 43 -3.31 -10.75 9.52
N VAL A 44 -3.61 -10.91 8.23
CA VAL A 44 -2.59 -11.14 7.19
C VAL A 44 -1.57 -10.01 7.19
N LEU A 45 -2.04 -8.77 7.19
CA LEU A 45 -1.19 -7.58 7.18
C LEU A 45 -0.32 -7.46 8.43
N HIS A 46 -0.82 -7.92 9.57
CA HIS A 46 -0.04 -7.99 10.80
C HIS A 46 1.09 -9.02 10.71
N MET A 47 0.82 -10.19 10.13
CA MET A 47 1.83 -11.25 9.95
C MET A 47 3.02 -10.80 9.09
N PHE A 48 2.77 -9.97 8.08
CA PHE A 48 3.79 -9.49 7.16
C PHE A 48 4.42 -8.14 7.54
N ALA A 49 4.01 -7.51 8.64
CA ALA A 49 4.41 -6.14 8.96
C ALA A 49 5.94 -5.94 9.07
N SER A 50 6.66 -6.94 9.60
CA SER A 50 8.12 -6.90 9.70
C SER A 50 8.81 -7.06 8.33
N GLN A 51 8.30 -7.94 7.48
CA GLN A 51 8.89 -8.24 6.17
C GLN A 51 8.79 -7.06 5.19
N VAL A 52 7.81 -6.18 5.39
CA VAL A 52 7.60 -5.00 4.52
C VAL A 52 8.21 -3.71 5.05
N GLN A 53 8.76 -3.70 6.27
CA GLN A 53 9.17 -2.47 6.95
C GLN A 53 10.24 -1.68 6.21
N ASP A 54 11.17 -2.36 5.53
CA ASP A 54 12.33 -1.76 4.89
C ASP A 54 12.26 -1.72 3.35
N VAL A 55 11.25 -2.34 2.75
CA VAL A 55 11.12 -2.37 1.29
C VAL A 55 10.62 -1.01 0.75
N GLY A 56 11.15 -0.55 -0.39
CA GLY A 56 10.83 0.78 -0.92
C GLY A 56 11.60 1.93 -0.26
N ARG A 57 12.71 1.63 0.42
CA ARG A 57 13.64 2.63 0.97
C ARG A 57 14.87 2.87 0.09
N GLU A 58 15.31 1.87 -0.65
CA GLU A 58 16.43 1.97 -1.58
C GLU A 58 15.92 2.23 -3.00
N MET A 59 16.42 3.26 -3.69
CA MET A 59 15.91 3.71 -5.00
C MET A 59 15.94 2.62 -6.09
N ASP A 60 16.92 1.72 -6.06
CA ASP A 60 17.14 0.73 -7.13
C ASP A 60 16.61 -0.68 -6.79
N SER A 61 15.80 -0.82 -5.74
CA SER A 61 15.21 -2.12 -5.42
C SER A 61 14.22 -2.55 -6.50
N LEU A 62 14.39 -3.79 -7.01
CA LEU A 62 13.46 -4.43 -7.94
C LEU A 62 12.01 -4.47 -7.41
N ASN A 63 11.83 -4.37 -6.10
CA ASN A 63 10.52 -4.38 -5.46
C ASN A 63 9.82 -3.02 -5.41
N ASN A 64 10.46 -1.92 -5.82
CA ASN A 64 9.89 -0.58 -5.68
C ASN A 64 8.58 -0.39 -6.45
N GLY A 65 8.48 -0.96 -7.66
CA GLY A 65 7.22 -0.94 -8.43
C GLY A 65 6.10 -1.71 -7.73
N ASN A 66 6.39 -2.90 -7.19
CA ASN A 66 5.40 -3.67 -6.42
C ASN A 66 5.04 -2.98 -5.10
N MET A 67 6.02 -2.33 -4.45
CA MET A 67 5.80 -1.55 -3.24
C MET A 67 4.92 -0.33 -3.51
N TYR A 68 5.08 0.36 -4.64
CA TYR A 68 4.17 1.43 -5.07
C TYR A 68 2.72 0.90 -5.09
N HIS A 69 2.49 -0.20 -5.80
CA HIS A 69 1.14 -0.76 -5.94
C HIS A 69 0.59 -1.24 -4.61
N TYR A 70 1.40 -1.93 -3.80
CA TYR A 70 1.03 -2.33 -2.44
C TYR A 70 0.59 -1.11 -1.62
N CYS A 71 1.40 -0.06 -1.53
CA CYS A 71 1.07 1.14 -0.76
C CYS A 71 -0.18 1.84 -1.28
N TYR A 72 -0.38 1.94 -2.59
CA TYR A 72 -1.58 2.53 -3.17
C TYR A 72 -2.85 1.76 -2.78
N HIS A 73 -2.86 0.44 -2.96
CA HIS A 73 -4.00 -0.40 -2.58
C HIS A 73 -4.18 -0.46 -1.05
N ARG A 74 -3.08 -0.39 -0.29
CA ARG A 74 -3.10 -0.31 1.18
C ARG A 74 -3.77 0.97 1.66
N ALA A 75 -3.50 2.11 1.01
CA ALA A 75 -4.19 3.35 1.31
C ALA A 75 -5.71 3.25 1.06
N LEU A 76 -6.11 2.68 -0.08
CA LEU A 76 -7.53 2.43 -0.38
C LEU A 76 -8.17 1.50 0.65
N TYR A 77 -7.48 0.43 1.05
CA TYR A 77 -7.96 -0.49 2.07
C TYR A 77 -8.21 0.22 3.40
N GLU A 78 -7.22 0.95 3.91
CA GLU A 78 -7.35 1.64 5.20
C GLU A 78 -8.42 2.75 5.13
N GLN A 79 -8.58 3.42 3.98
CA GLN A 79 -9.69 4.35 3.75
C GLN A 79 -11.04 3.63 3.82
N CYS A 80 -11.21 2.49 3.15
CA CYS A 80 -12.43 1.68 3.21
C CYS A 80 -12.74 1.16 4.62
N MET A 81 -11.71 0.93 5.43
CA MET A 81 -11.84 0.52 6.84
C MET A 81 -12.03 1.71 7.81
N GLY A 82 -12.13 2.94 7.31
CA GLY A 82 -12.34 4.14 8.14
C GLY A 82 -11.12 4.55 8.96
N ARG A 83 -9.91 4.27 8.46
CA ARG A 83 -8.62 4.56 9.13
C ARG A 83 -7.82 5.57 8.33
N GLN A 84 -8.38 6.76 8.21
CA GLN A 84 -7.96 7.82 7.29
C GLN A 84 -6.50 8.24 7.53
N LYS A 85 -6.09 8.46 8.78
CA LYS A 85 -4.70 8.81 9.11
C LYS A 85 -3.68 7.77 8.60
N LYS A 86 -4.03 6.49 8.67
CA LYS A 86 -3.18 5.39 8.20
C LYS A 86 -3.21 5.29 6.67
N ALA A 87 -4.36 5.56 6.05
CA ALA A 87 -4.48 5.69 4.61
C ALA A 87 -3.57 6.81 4.07
N VAL A 88 -3.49 7.94 4.77
CA VAL A 88 -2.63 9.07 4.41
C VAL A 88 -1.14 8.69 4.43
N GLU A 89 -0.68 7.94 5.43
CA GLU A 89 0.72 7.48 5.45
C GLU A 89 1.06 6.60 4.25
N PHE A 90 0.19 5.65 3.91
CA PHE A 90 0.43 4.78 2.77
C PHE A 90 0.36 5.52 1.42
N ILE A 91 -0.53 6.51 1.27
CA ILE A 91 -0.58 7.26 0.03
C ILE A 91 0.63 8.19 -0.14
N LEU A 92 1.17 8.76 0.94
CA LEU A 92 2.41 9.53 0.91
C LEU A 92 3.61 8.64 0.53
N GLN A 93 3.65 7.41 1.05
CA GLN A 93 4.65 6.41 0.67
C GLN A 93 4.56 6.05 -0.83
N ALA A 94 3.36 5.79 -1.33
CA ALA A 94 3.14 5.52 -2.76
C ALA A 94 3.51 6.73 -3.64
N LEU A 95 3.23 7.94 -3.16
CA LEU A 95 3.55 9.17 -3.89
C LEU A 95 5.07 9.38 -3.99
N ARG A 96 5.82 9.12 -2.91
CA ARG A 96 7.30 9.13 -2.94
C ARG A 96 7.84 8.15 -3.98
N LEU A 97 7.37 6.90 -3.95
CA LEU A 97 7.84 5.89 -4.91
C LEU A 97 7.49 6.25 -6.36
N ALA A 98 6.32 6.86 -6.59
CA ALA A 98 5.93 7.31 -7.92
C ALA A 98 6.79 8.49 -8.41
N ASP A 99 7.22 9.37 -7.51
CA ASP A 99 8.15 10.48 -7.79
C ASP A 99 9.55 9.93 -8.12
N GLU A 100 10.10 9.09 -7.24
CA GLU A 100 11.45 8.49 -7.37
C GLU A 100 11.59 7.61 -8.63
N LEU A 101 10.52 6.93 -9.04
CA LEU A 101 10.51 6.08 -10.24
C LEU A 101 10.03 6.81 -11.51
N GLU A 102 9.84 8.14 -11.46
CA GLU A 102 9.35 8.97 -12.58
C GLU A 102 8.00 8.51 -13.18
N MET A 103 7.16 7.90 -12.34
CA MET A 103 5.89 7.28 -12.70
C MET A 103 4.75 8.32 -12.71
N ASN A 104 4.84 9.34 -13.57
CA ASN A 104 3.96 10.52 -13.61
C ASN A 104 2.44 10.22 -13.57
N ARG A 105 1.97 9.19 -14.27
CA ARG A 105 0.54 8.80 -14.25
C ARG A 105 0.10 8.32 -12.88
N TYR A 106 0.96 7.59 -12.20
CA TYR A 106 0.74 7.00 -10.89
C TYR A 106 0.87 8.06 -9.78
N PHE A 107 1.78 9.02 -9.93
CA PHE A 107 1.83 10.21 -9.09
C PHE A 107 0.49 10.94 -9.07
N LYS A 108 -0.11 11.21 -10.25
CA LYS A 108 -1.43 11.86 -10.35
C LYS A 108 -2.54 11.09 -9.64
N LYS A 109 -2.51 9.76 -9.69
CA LYS A 109 -3.46 8.90 -8.94
C LYS A 109 -3.26 9.05 -7.43
N CYS A 110 -2.02 9.09 -6.97
CA CYS A 110 -1.71 9.29 -5.56
C CYS A 110 -2.14 10.67 -5.06
N ALA A 111 -1.86 11.72 -5.84
CA ALA A 111 -2.32 13.07 -5.55
C ALA A 111 -3.85 13.12 -5.42
N ALA A 112 -4.59 12.56 -6.39
CA ALA A 112 -6.04 12.52 -6.33
C ALA A 112 -6.58 11.80 -5.09
N LEU A 113 -5.98 10.66 -4.69
CA LEU A 113 -6.38 9.95 -3.48
C LEU A 113 -6.02 10.74 -2.20
N PHE A 114 -4.84 11.38 -2.15
CA PHE A 114 -4.47 12.25 -1.04
C PHE A 114 -5.45 13.42 -0.89
N GLU A 115 -5.84 14.07 -1.99
CA GLU A 115 -6.82 15.16 -1.95
C GLU A 115 -8.15 14.72 -1.33
N SER A 116 -8.61 13.49 -1.62
CA SER A 116 -9.83 12.94 -1.02
C SER A 116 -9.71 12.67 0.50
N LEU A 117 -8.48 12.57 1.02
CA LEU A 117 -8.15 12.31 2.42
C LEU A 117 -7.64 13.57 3.15
N ARG A 118 -7.57 14.73 2.46
CA ARG A 118 -6.85 15.91 2.96
C ARG A 118 -7.40 16.44 4.27
N GLU A 119 -8.71 16.42 4.47
CA GLU A 119 -9.36 16.90 5.69
C GLU A 119 -9.01 16.05 6.92
N ASP A 120 -8.64 14.78 6.72
CA ASP A 120 -8.23 13.87 7.78
C ASP A 120 -6.70 13.86 8.01
N ALA A 121 -5.94 14.52 7.12
CA ALA A 121 -4.48 14.55 7.17
C ALA A 121 -3.99 15.54 8.23
N THR A 122 -2.89 15.18 8.91
CA THR A 122 -2.23 16.10 9.84
C THR A 122 -1.50 17.21 9.08
N ALA A 123 -1.22 18.33 9.77
CA ALA A 123 -0.41 19.40 9.19
C ALA A 123 0.97 18.92 8.70
N GLU A 124 1.58 17.96 9.40
CA GLU A 124 2.83 17.32 8.99
C GLU A 124 2.68 16.53 7.69
N GLN A 125 1.63 15.71 7.58
CA GLN A 125 1.32 14.93 6.37
C GLN A 125 1.06 15.84 5.16
N ILE A 126 0.33 16.94 5.35
CA ILE A 126 0.12 17.97 4.33
C ILE A 126 1.44 18.63 3.94
N GLY A 127 2.31 18.91 4.90
CA GLY A 127 3.66 19.44 4.64
C GLY A 127 4.49 18.51 3.76
N ARG A 128 4.50 17.21 4.08
CA ARG A 128 5.17 16.17 3.26
C ARG A 128 4.61 16.13 1.85
N TYR A 129 3.29 16.13 1.69
CA TYR A 129 2.65 16.14 0.37
C TYR A 129 3.07 17.35 -0.48
N ARG A 130 3.06 18.56 0.11
CA ARG A 130 3.45 19.79 -0.60
C ARG A 130 4.91 19.77 -1.06
N ALA A 131 5.80 19.13 -0.31
CA ALA A 131 7.21 18.99 -0.69
C ALA A 131 7.43 18.16 -1.96
N PHE A 132 6.45 17.35 -2.38
CA PHE A 132 6.49 16.64 -3.67
C PHE A 132 5.94 17.48 -4.82
N LEU A 133 5.01 18.40 -4.57
CA LEU A 133 4.43 19.26 -5.62
C LEU A 133 5.37 20.41 -6.06
N GLY A 134 6.37 20.72 -5.24
CA GLY A 134 7.34 21.79 -5.50
C GLY A 134 8.64 21.33 -6.16
N ARG A 135 8.72 20.08 -6.62
CA ARG A 135 9.88 19.52 -7.32
C ARG A 135 9.73 19.59 -8.83
#